data_AF-A0A0B7C548-F1
#
_entry.id   AF-A0A0B7C548-F1
#
_cell.length_a   1.000
_cell.length_b   1.000
_cell.length_c   1.000
_cell.angle_alpha   90.00
_cell.angle_beta   90.00
_cell.angle_gamma   90.00
#
_symmetry.space_group_name_H-M   'P 1'
#
loop_
_entity.id
_entity.type
_entity.pdbx_description
1 polymer ?
#
loop_
_entity_poly.entity_id
_entity_poly.type
_entity_poly.pdbx_seq_one_letter_code
_entity_poly.pdbx_strand_id
1 'polypeptide(L)' 'MVKFTLNGGASIYDTFLWNFGDATTRSVLNAKTAFHTYIYPGQFEVTVNLTSSSSRNVLPINVVIILTVVSTSDV' A
#
# COMPACT_ATOMS: atom_id res chain seq x y z
N MET A 1 -3.81 -10.30 8.41
CA MET A 1 -3.80 -8.83 8.29
C MET A 1 -2.36 -8.32 8.37
N VAL A 2 -1.97 -7.40 7.49
CA VAL A 2 -0.63 -6.83 7.34
C VAL A 2 -0.74 -5.31 7.44
N LYS A 3 0.21 -4.70 8.17
CA LYS A 3 0.32 -3.24 8.30
C LYS A 3 1.40 -2.71 7.37
N PHE A 4 1.03 -1.77 6.51
CA PHE A 4 1.94 -1.04 5.64
C PHE A 4 2.14 0.37 6.18
N THR A 5 3.37 0.85 6.19
CA THR A 5 3.71 2.20 6.65
C THR A 5 4.76 2.78 5.73
N LEU A 6 4.44 3.90 5.08
CA LEU A 6 5.45 4.68 4.39
C LEU A 6 6.39 5.31 5.41
N ASN A 7 7.69 5.38 5.12
CA ASN A 7 8.70 6.05 5.95
C ASN A 7 9.23 7.28 5.18
N GLY A 8 9.32 8.44 5.85
CA GLY A 8 9.64 9.72 5.20
C GLY A 8 8.53 10.30 4.29
N GLY A 9 8.73 11.53 3.80
CA GLY A 9 8.01 12.16 2.67
C GLY A 9 6.52 12.50 2.83
N ALA A 10 5.79 11.93 3.79
CA ALA A 10 4.32 12.01 3.82
C ALA A 10 3.73 13.40 4.09
N SER A 11 4.44 14.30 4.79
CA SER A 11 3.86 15.57 5.25
C SER A 11 3.58 16.60 4.14
N ILE A 12 4.00 16.32 2.89
CA ILE A 12 3.68 17.16 1.73
C ILE A 12 2.57 16.58 0.85
N TYR A 13 2.06 15.38 1.15
CA TYR A 13 1.03 14.71 0.36
C TYR A 13 -0.29 14.63 1.14
N ASP A 14 -1.39 14.90 0.45
CA ASP A 14 -2.74 14.94 1.03
C ASP A 14 -3.48 13.61 0.87
N THR A 15 -3.07 12.78 -0.10
CA THR A 15 -3.77 11.53 -0.43
C THR A 15 -2.78 10.41 -0.76
N PHE A 16 -3.08 9.23 -0.25
CA PHE A 16 -2.32 7.99 -0.42
C PHE A 16 -3.24 6.93 -1.05
N LEU A 17 -2.96 6.54 -2.30
CA LEU A 17 -3.70 5.49 -2.99
C LEU A 17 -2.90 4.20 -2.95
N TRP A 18 -3.31 3.27 -2.09
CA TRP A 18 -2.67 1.97 -1.93
C TRP A 18 -3.27 0.94 -2.87
N ASN A 19 -2.40 0.16 -3.51
CA ASN A 19 -2.73 -1.02 -4.29
C ASN A 19 -1.93 -2.19 -3.74
N PHE A 20 -2.60 -3.20 -3.20
CA PHE A 20 -1.96 -4.31 -2.49
C PHE A 20 -1.56 -5.49 -3.38
N GLY A 21 -1.88 -5.44 -4.67
CA GLY A 21 -1.42 -6.43 -5.65
C GLY A 21 -2.19 -7.76 -5.68
N ASP A 22 -3.27 -7.91 -4.90
CA ASP A 22 -4.07 -9.14 -4.79
C ASP A 22 -5.43 -9.06 -5.50
N ALA A 23 -5.55 -8.16 -6.49
CA ALA A 23 -6.78 -7.85 -7.22
C ALA A 23 -7.94 -7.30 -6.37
N THR A 24 -7.70 -6.92 -5.10
CA THR A 24 -8.68 -6.19 -4.29
C THR A 24 -8.77 -4.72 -4.66
N THR A 25 -9.87 -4.08 -4.29
CA THR A 25 -10.12 -2.66 -4.57
C THR A 25 -9.04 -1.79 -3.96
N ARG A 26 -8.54 -0.83 -4.75
CA ARG A 26 -7.57 0.17 -4.30
C ARG A 26 -8.13 0.95 -3.11
N SER A 27 -7.32 1.11 -2.07
CA SER A 27 -7.71 1.86 -0.87
C SER A 27 -7.17 3.29 -0.95
N VAL A 28 -8.08 4.25 -1.08
CA VAL A 28 -7.76 5.68 -0.93
C VAL A 28 -7.76 5.99 0.56
N LEU A 29 -6.60 6.39 1.08
CA LEU A 29 -6.44 6.76 2.47
C LEU A 29 -5.82 8.16 2.56
N ASN A 30 -6.30 8.95 3.50
CA ASN A 30 -5.67 10.22 3.88
C ASN A 30 -4.55 9.99 4.93
N ALA A 31 -4.09 8.74 5.05
CA ALA A 31 -3.15 8.31 6.08
C ALA A 31 -1.98 7.54 5.47
N LYS A 32 -0.80 7.76 6.06
CA LYS A 32 0.47 7.11 5.73
C LYS A 32 0.51 5.61 6.04
N THR A 33 -0.42 5.16 6.89
CA THR A 33 -0.54 3.77 7.33
C THR A 33 -1.76 3.14 6.70
N ALA A 34 -1.59 1.94 6.15
CA ALA A 34 -2.68 1.14 5.61
C ALA A 34 -2.67 -0.27 6.23
N PHE A 35 -3.84 -0.86 6.39
CA PHE A 35 -4.00 -2.25 6.83
C PHE A 35 -4.67 -3.03 5.72
N HIS A 36 -4.15 -4.21 5.40
CA HIS A 36 -4.70 -5.08 4.38
C HIS A 36 -4.72 -6.53 4.82
N THR A 37 -5.71 -7.30 4.38
CA THR A 37 -5.82 -8.73 4.70
C THR A 37 -5.81 -9.54 3.41
N TYR A 38 -4.70 -10.23 3.17
CA TYR A 38 -4.58 -11.20 2.09
C TYR A 38 -5.32 -12.48 2.45
N ILE A 39 -6.29 -12.87 1.61
CA ILE A 39 -7.11 -14.08 1.79
C ILE A 39 -6.31 -15.32 1.37
N TYR A 40 -5.55 -15.20 0.28
CA TYR A 40 -4.78 -16.30 -0.29
C TYR A 40 -3.28 -16.10 -0.11
N PRO A 41 -2.52 -17.19 0.08
CA PRO A 41 -1.07 -17.12 -0.01
C PRO A 41 -0.62 -16.78 -1.42
N GLY A 42 0.50 -16.08 -1.54
CA GLY A 42 1.01 -15.62 -2.82
C GLY A 42 2.09 -14.56 -2.69
N GLN A 43 2.66 -14.19 -3.84
CA GLN A 43 3.51 -13.01 -3.99
C GLN A 43 2.66 -11.85 -4.47
N PHE A 44 2.75 -10.73 -3.76
CA PHE A 44 1.98 -9.52 -4.07
C PHE A 44 2.89 -8.35 -4.32
N GLU A 45 2.58 -7.54 -5.34
CA GLU A 45 3.25 -6.28 -5.63
C GLU A 45 2.44 -5.11 -5.05
N VAL A 46 2.95 -4.51 -3.97
CA VAL A 46 2.26 -3.41 -3.28
C VAL A 46 2.77 -2.06 -3.75
N THR A 47 1.92 -1.27 -4.43
CA THR A 47 2.24 0.07 -4.94
C THR A 47 1.45 1.15 -4.20
N VAL A 48 1.99 2.37 -4.13
CA VAL A 48 1.32 3.52 -3.51
C VAL A 48 1.52 4.80 -4.29
N ASN A 49 0.41 5.42 -4.70
CA ASN A 49 0.45 6.70 -5.40
C ASN A 49 0.19 7.85 -4.42
N LEU A 50 1.08 8.83 -4.42
CA LEU A 50 1.00 10.00 -3.54
C LEU A 50 0.56 11.22 -4.32
N THR A 51 -0.43 11.94 -3.79
CA THR A 51 -0.93 13.19 -4.40
C THR A 51 -0.79 14.35 -3.43
N SER A 52 -0.15 15.43 -3.88
CA SER A 52 -0.02 16.70 -3.16
C SER A 52 -0.86 17.78 -3.88
N SER A 53 -1.89 18.29 -3.20
CA SER A 53 -2.76 19.36 -3.71
C SER A 53 -2.05 20.71 -3.78
N SER A 54 -1.09 20.96 -2.89
CA SER A 54 -0.33 22.21 -2.78
C SER A 54 0.67 22.42 -3.92
N SER A 55 1.18 21.33 -4.51
CA SER A 55 2.19 21.39 -5.57
C SER A 55 1.70 20.84 -6.91
N ARG A 56 0.49 20.25 -6.98
CA ARG A 56 -0.04 19.53 -8.16
C ARG A 56 0.93 18.47 -8.72
N ASN A 57 1.91 18.06 -7.92
CA ASN A 57 2.86 17.02 -8.27
C ASN A 57 2.28 15.69 -7.79
N VAL A 58 1.93 14.84 -8.75
CA VAL A 58 1.66 13.42 -8.51
C VAL A 58 2.99 12.72 -8.70
N LEU A 59 3.62 12.30 -7.62
CA LEU A 59 4.80 11.44 -7.69
C LEU A 59 4.32 10.00 -7.46
N PRO A 60 4.24 9.17 -8.51
CA PRO A 60 4.05 7.75 -8.33
C PRO A 60 5.31 7.20 -7.67
N ILE A 61 5.22 6.85 -6.39
CA ILE A 61 6.28 6.09 -5.74
C ILE A 61 5.95 4.62 -5.97
N ASN A 62 6.59 4.04 -6.97
CA ASN A 62 6.55 2.60 -7.18
C ASN A 62 7.46 1.94 -6.14
N VAL A 63 6.91 1.71 -4.94
CA VAL A 63 7.51 0.75 -4.02
C VAL A 63 7.12 -0.63 -4.53
N VAL A 64 8.09 -1.54 -4.66
CA VAL A 64 7.81 -2.97 -4.95
C VAL A 64 8.11 -3.71 -3.65
N ILE A 65 7.06 -4.01 -2.89
CA ILE A 65 7.17 -4.89 -1.72
C ILE A 65 6.73 -6.26 -2.18
N ILE A 66 7.65 -7.22 -2.29
CA ILE A 66 7.31 -8.62 -2.53
C ILE A 66 6.95 -9.24 -1.18
N LEU A 67 5.66 -9.32 -0.90
CA LEU A 67 5.17 -10.01 0.28
C LEU A 67 4.86 -11.46 -0.08
N THR A 68 5.50 -12.42 0.59
CA THR A 68 5.10 -13.84 0.52
C THR A 68 4.17 -14.13 1.69
N VAL A 69 2.89 -14.26 1.41
CA VAL A 69 1.92 -14.78 2.39
C VAL A 69 1.91 -16.30 2.24
N VAL A 70 2.13 -17.02 3.33
CA VAL A 70 2.01 -18.49 3.38
C VAL A 70 0.70 -18.85 4.06
N SER A 71 0.01 -19.88 3.55
CA SER A 71 -1.13 -20.44 4.27
C SER A 71 -0.56 -21.09 5.52
N THR A 72 -0.91 -20.59 6.69
CA THR A 72 -0.59 -21.27 7.94
C THR A 72 -1.47 -22.51 8.02
N SER A 73 -0.96 -23.64 7.53
CA SER A 73 -1.40 -24.94 8.00
C SER A 73 -0.73 -25.17 9.34
N ASP A 74 -1.27 -24.58 10.41
CA ASP A 74 -0.96 -25.01 11.76
C ASP A 74 -2.27 -25.44 12.41
N VAL A 75 -2.27 -26.72 12.79
CA VAL A 75 -3.40 -27.51 13.31
C VAL A 75 -3.74 -27.16 14.75
#